data_AF-E6PD58-F1
#
_entry.id   AF-E6PD58-F1
#
_cell.length_a   1.000
_cell.length_b   1.000
_cell.length_c   1.000
_cell.angle_alpha   90.00
_cell.angle_beta   90.00
_cell.angle_gamma   90.00
#
_symmetry.space_group_name_H-M   'P 1'
#
loop_
_entity.id
_entity.type
_entity.pdbx_description
1 polymer ?
#
loop_
_entity_poly.entity_id
_entity_poly.type
_entity_poly.pdbx_seq_one_letter_code
_entity_poly.pdbx_strand_id
1 'polypeptide(L)'
;MDYVAALRGRRLTIATAIVLGVALLVSAVVRMAMPHSLASDLSFGNIAHEKGAIVTHTILPNGAKKTVTVLPKKHTRIVAIDRGYLGGTVTITRPARKGERPTKPTHGFSFAISSTTKTKHGIHSSSIQLGGRTDLGFFSVLAIFVGLIVATIRSLAFASENDGHLEMTFARPAARELVALGIVATDFLTILATEALTILAGIAGMAMYVFPNLAISPYTVAALLAAVLIPIAWYAMLLCATASMKRSYGVVLGLAWPIALGLPGFASIQSSLPLLKMLQALSSMLMHIDPLWYMQAVSINSKESINDLASVWNRSTDAALLSVAILAVVYIGAAVLQWRRVEA
;
A
#
# COMPACT_ATOMS: atom_id res chain seq x y z
N MET A 1 27.18 5.25 -18.24
CA MET A 1 26.38 5.39 -17.00
C MET A 1 27.16 6.26 -16.03
N ASP A 2 26.50 7.23 -15.37
CA ASP A 2 27.16 8.08 -14.39
C ASP A 2 27.42 7.30 -13.08
N TYR A 3 28.69 7.06 -12.78
CA TYR A 3 29.12 6.29 -11.61
C TYR A 3 28.62 6.91 -10.30
N VAL A 4 28.53 8.24 -10.22
CA VAL A 4 28.10 8.94 -9.00
C VAL A 4 26.60 8.73 -8.76
N ALA A 5 25.79 8.79 -9.82
CA ALA A 5 24.36 8.48 -9.74
C ALA A 5 24.14 7.04 -9.29
N ALA A 6 24.87 6.08 -9.87
CA ALA A 6 24.78 4.67 -9.50
C ALA A 6 25.21 4.42 -8.04
N LEU A 7 26.28 5.08 -7.57
CA LEU A 7 26.73 4.96 -6.19
C LEU A 7 25.71 5.54 -5.20
N ARG A 8 25.09 6.68 -5.52
CA ARG A 8 24.01 7.26 -4.70
C ARG A 8 22.80 6.34 -4.64
N GLY A 9 22.37 5.80 -5.78
CA GLY A 9 21.29 4.81 -5.85
C GLY A 9 21.57 3.59 -5.00
N ARG A 10 22.76 2.98 -5.16
CA ARG A 10 23.20 1.82 -4.37
C ARG A 10 23.18 2.10 -2.86
N ARG A 11 23.71 3.24 -2.41
CA ARG A 11 23.73 3.59 -0.98
C ARG A 11 22.30 3.70 -0.42
N LEU A 12 21.39 4.31 -1.17
CA LEU A 12 19.99 4.44 -0.76
C LEU A 12 19.29 3.08 -0.72
N THR A 13 19.47 2.23 -1.72
CA THR A 13 18.93 0.86 -1.71
C THR A 13 19.45 0.04 -0.53
N ILE A 14 20.75 0.15 -0.21
CA ILE A 14 21.34 -0.50 0.97
C ILE A 14 20.71 0.04 2.26
N ALA A 15 20.57 1.37 2.39
CA ALA A 15 19.93 1.97 3.56
C ALA A 15 18.49 1.47 3.74
N THR A 16 17.70 1.44 2.67
CA THR A 16 16.34 0.87 2.68
C THR A 16 16.35 -0.60 3.09
N ALA A 17 17.26 -1.41 2.54
CA ALA A 17 17.39 -2.82 2.90
C ALA A 17 17.75 -3.01 4.38
N ILE A 18 18.63 -2.17 4.95
CA ILE A 18 18.97 -2.20 6.38
C ILE A 18 17.73 -1.88 7.23
N VAL A 19 17.00 -0.81 6.89
CA VAL A 19 15.79 -0.41 7.64
C VAL A 19 14.74 -1.52 7.61
N LEU A 20 14.48 -2.09 6.43
CA LEU A 20 13.56 -3.23 6.28
C LEU A 20 14.04 -4.47 7.04
N GLY A 21 15.35 -4.76 7.00
CA GLY A 21 15.96 -5.86 7.75
C GLY A 21 15.81 -5.71 9.26
N VAL A 22 16.03 -4.50 9.79
CA VAL A 22 15.81 -4.20 11.21
C VAL A 22 14.33 -4.34 11.57
N ALA A 23 13.41 -3.84 10.75
CA ALA A 23 11.98 -4.00 10.98
C ALA A 23 11.55 -5.49 11.00
N LEU A 24 12.10 -6.30 10.10
CA LEU A 24 11.89 -7.75 10.07
C LEU A 24 12.47 -8.44 11.32
N LEU A 25 13.65 -8.03 11.77
CA LEU A 25 14.27 -8.57 12.98
C LEU A 25 13.43 -8.25 14.22
N VAL A 26 12.99 -6.99 14.36
CA VAL A 26 12.09 -6.59 15.45
C VAL A 26 10.79 -7.41 15.39
N SER A 27 10.21 -7.56 14.22
CA SER A 27 9.02 -8.39 14.01
C SER A 27 9.26 -9.85 14.43
N ALA A 28 10.41 -10.43 14.09
CA ALA A 28 10.78 -11.79 14.50
C ALA A 28 10.93 -11.90 16.03
N VAL A 29 11.57 -10.91 16.68
CA VAL A 29 11.71 -10.87 18.15
C VAL A 29 10.34 -10.76 18.83
N VAL A 30 9.48 -9.85 18.35
CA VAL A 30 8.09 -9.71 18.84
C VAL A 30 7.35 -11.03 18.67
N ARG A 31 7.51 -11.70 17.52
CA ARG A 31 6.88 -13.00 17.26
C ARG A 31 7.37 -14.08 18.23
N MET A 32 8.67 -14.14 18.51
CA MET A 32 9.24 -15.09 19.48
C MET A 32 8.77 -14.81 20.91
N ALA A 33 8.56 -13.54 21.26
CA ALA A 33 8.06 -13.13 22.57
C ALA A 33 6.54 -13.39 22.75
N MET A 34 5.77 -13.46 21.66
CA MET A 34 4.33 -13.70 21.74
C MET A 34 4.00 -15.19 21.92
N PRO A 35 3.25 -15.58 22.98
CA PRO A 35 2.82 -16.96 23.15
C PRO A 35 1.97 -17.43 21.96
N HIS A 36 2.27 -18.63 21.45
CA HIS A 36 1.73 -19.16 20.20
C HIS A 36 0.21 -19.38 20.17
N SER A 37 -0.52 -19.18 21.28
CA SER A 37 -1.95 -19.50 21.41
C SER A 37 -2.90 -18.29 21.38
N LEU A 38 -2.39 -17.06 21.31
CA LEU A 38 -3.21 -15.86 21.52
C LEU A 38 -4.39 -15.69 20.53
N ALA A 39 -4.27 -16.11 19.26
CA ALA A 39 -5.31 -15.82 18.26
C ALA A 39 -6.63 -16.61 18.48
N SER A 40 -6.52 -17.89 18.84
CA SER A 40 -7.68 -18.76 19.10
C SER A 40 -8.20 -18.63 20.54
N ASP A 41 -7.29 -18.46 21.51
CA ASP A 41 -7.65 -18.31 22.93
C ASP A 41 -8.29 -16.94 23.26
N LEU A 42 -7.82 -15.83 22.68
CA LEU A 42 -8.39 -14.50 22.98
C LEU A 42 -9.78 -14.28 22.37
N SER A 43 -10.01 -14.80 21.16
CA SER A 43 -11.28 -14.54 20.44
C SER A 43 -12.43 -15.43 20.93
N PHE A 44 -12.13 -16.62 21.46
CA PHE A 44 -13.13 -17.61 21.88
C PHE A 44 -13.04 -18.01 23.35
N GLY A 45 -12.00 -17.63 24.07
CA GLY A 45 -11.84 -17.91 25.51
C GLY A 45 -13.02 -17.36 26.33
N ASN A 46 -13.50 -16.15 26.00
CA ASN A 46 -14.68 -15.58 26.67
C ASN A 46 -15.96 -16.40 26.44
N ILE A 47 -16.09 -17.09 25.32
CA ILE A 47 -17.24 -17.95 25.03
C ILE A 47 -17.07 -19.33 25.69
N ALA A 48 -15.83 -19.81 25.81
CA ALA A 48 -15.50 -21.03 26.53
C ALA A 48 -15.81 -20.90 28.05
N HIS A 49 -15.74 -19.68 28.61
CA HIS A 49 -16.07 -19.40 30.00
C HIS A 49 -17.56 -19.09 30.26
N GLU A 50 -18.43 -19.16 29.24
CA GLU A 50 -19.85 -18.90 29.44
C GLU A 50 -20.50 -19.99 30.32
N LYS A 51 -21.30 -19.59 31.32
CA LYS A 51 -21.90 -20.51 32.30
C LYS A 51 -22.80 -21.55 31.62
N GLY A 52 -22.39 -22.82 31.68
CA GLY A 52 -23.09 -23.95 31.04
C GLY A 52 -22.60 -24.28 29.63
N ALA A 53 -21.50 -23.68 29.17
CA ALA A 53 -20.80 -24.12 27.97
C ALA A 53 -20.14 -25.49 28.21
N ILE A 54 -20.27 -26.38 27.21
CA ILE A 54 -19.53 -27.65 27.17
C ILE A 54 -18.43 -27.47 26.14
N VAL A 55 -17.18 -27.52 26.59
CA VAL A 55 -15.99 -27.37 25.74
C VAL A 55 -15.31 -28.73 25.60
N THR A 56 -15.03 -29.13 24.38
CA THR A 56 -14.30 -30.36 24.08
C THR A 56 -13.10 -30.04 23.20
N HIS A 57 -11.91 -30.46 23.65
CA HIS A 57 -10.67 -30.34 22.88
C HIS A 57 -10.31 -31.70 22.29
N THR A 58 -9.97 -31.71 20.99
CA THR A 58 -9.54 -32.92 20.30
C THR A 58 -8.41 -32.57 19.35
N ILE A 59 -7.35 -33.36 19.34
CA ILE A 59 -6.28 -33.25 18.35
C ILE A 59 -6.68 -34.11 17.15
N LEU A 60 -6.74 -33.51 15.97
CA LEU A 60 -7.06 -34.22 14.74
C LEU A 60 -5.83 -35.01 14.22
N PRO A 61 -6.02 -36.05 13.38
CA PRO A 61 -4.91 -36.86 12.86
C PRO A 61 -3.84 -36.06 12.10
N ASN A 62 -4.19 -34.88 11.59
CA ASN A 62 -3.28 -33.96 10.91
C ASN A 62 -2.57 -32.99 11.87
N GLY A 63 -2.65 -33.19 13.19
CA GLY A 63 -2.05 -32.34 14.22
C GLY A 63 -2.83 -31.05 14.53
N ALA A 64 -3.94 -30.77 13.84
CA ALA A 64 -4.74 -29.58 14.11
C ALA A 64 -5.52 -29.72 15.43
N LYS A 65 -5.59 -28.64 16.21
CA LYS A 65 -6.36 -28.59 17.45
C LYS A 65 -7.81 -28.21 17.13
N LYS A 66 -8.74 -29.11 17.41
CA LYS A 66 -10.18 -28.87 17.28
C LYS A 66 -10.77 -28.58 18.65
N THR A 67 -11.34 -27.39 18.79
CA THR A 67 -12.12 -26.99 19.98
C THR A 67 -13.59 -26.90 19.59
N VAL A 68 -14.42 -27.70 20.23
CA VAL A 68 -15.88 -27.67 20.05
C VAL A 68 -16.50 -27.07 21.31
N THR A 69 -17.18 -25.94 21.16
CA THR A 69 -17.93 -25.30 22.23
C THR A 69 -19.42 -25.40 21.93
N VAL A 70 -20.16 -26.06 22.82
CA VAL A 70 -21.62 -26.19 22.73
C VAL A 70 -22.24 -25.35 23.83
N LEU A 71 -23.18 -24.48 23.45
CA LEU A 71 -23.98 -23.66 24.35
C LEU A 71 -25.43 -24.17 24.33
N PRO A 72 -25.82 -25.07 25.25
CA PRO A 72 -27.13 -25.74 25.20
C PRO A 72 -28.29 -24.76 25.26
N LYS A 73 -28.21 -23.76 26.16
CA LYS A 73 -29.26 -22.74 26.35
C LYS A 73 -29.49 -21.85 25.12
N LYS A 74 -28.45 -21.66 24.30
CA LYS A 74 -28.51 -20.83 23.09
C LYS A 74 -28.64 -21.65 21.81
N HIS A 75 -28.74 -22.99 21.91
CA HIS A 75 -28.70 -23.92 20.79
C HIS A 75 -27.57 -23.60 19.78
N THR A 76 -26.42 -23.15 20.28
CA THR A 76 -25.30 -22.70 19.45
C THR A 76 -24.13 -23.67 19.59
N ARG A 77 -23.56 -24.07 18.45
CA ARG A 77 -22.38 -24.93 18.36
C ARG A 77 -21.28 -24.19 17.62
N ILE A 78 -20.13 -24.03 18.26
CA ILE A 78 -18.94 -23.43 17.69
C ILE A 78 -17.89 -24.52 17.53
N VAL A 79 -17.31 -24.62 16.35
CA VAL A 79 -16.24 -25.56 16.03
C VAL A 79 -15.06 -24.76 15.52
N ALA A 80 -14.06 -24.55 16.35
CA ALA A 80 -12.79 -23.96 15.97
C ALA A 80 -11.80 -25.09 15.61
N ILE A 81 -11.20 -25.01 14.43
CA ILE A 81 -10.11 -25.88 13.99
C ILE A 81 -8.90 -24.98 13.82
N ASP A 82 -7.93 -25.12 14.70
CA ASP A 82 -6.66 -24.40 14.68
C ASP A 82 -5.58 -25.28 14.05
N ARG A 83 -5.01 -24.84 12.93
CA ARG A 83 -3.90 -25.52 12.24
C ARG A 83 -2.57 -24.81 12.48
N GLY A 84 -2.48 -23.98 13.52
CA GLY A 84 -1.31 -23.16 13.81
C GLY A 84 -1.03 -22.16 12.70
N TYR A 85 0.18 -22.23 12.13
CA TYR A 85 0.65 -21.33 11.07
C TYR A 85 -0.14 -21.40 9.76
N LEU A 86 -0.80 -22.53 9.50
CA LEU A 86 -1.64 -22.74 8.30
C LEU A 86 -3.03 -22.08 8.44
N GLY A 87 -3.26 -21.33 9.52
CA GLY A 87 -4.54 -20.70 9.82
C GLY A 87 -5.50 -21.64 10.53
N GLY A 88 -6.79 -21.36 10.43
CA GLY A 88 -7.83 -22.12 11.09
C GLY A 88 -9.21 -21.87 10.50
N THR A 89 -10.21 -22.63 10.95
CA THR A 89 -11.59 -22.39 10.57
C THR A 89 -12.48 -22.46 11.78
N VAL A 90 -13.30 -21.44 11.98
CA VAL A 90 -14.30 -21.40 13.05
C VAL A 90 -15.68 -21.47 12.43
N THR A 91 -16.39 -22.56 12.65
CA THR A 91 -17.76 -22.74 12.19
C THR A 91 -18.71 -22.52 13.34
N ILE A 92 -19.59 -21.53 13.24
CA ILE A 92 -20.65 -21.22 14.21
C ILE A 92 -21.96 -21.71 13.61
N THR A 93 -22.67 -22.58 14.32
CA THR A 93 -23.98 -23.11 13.94
C THR A 93 -25.01 -22.70 14.97
N ARG A 94 -26.07 -22.01 14.57
CA ARG A 94 -27.15 -21.49 15.44
C ARG A 94 -28.53 -21.63 14.79
N PRO A 95 -29.63 -21.69 15.56
CA PRO A 95 -30.98 -21.68 15.00
C PRO A 95 -31.26 -20.35 14.26
N ALA A 96 -32.01 -20.43 13.16
CA ALA A 96 -32.47 -19.27 12.40
C ALA A 96 -33.42 -18.41 13.24
N ARG A 97 -33.12 -17.12 13.41
CA ARG A 97 -34.10 -16.17 13.95
C ARG A 97 -34.96 -15.61 12.82
N LYS A 98 -36.27 -15.50 13.07
CA LYS A 98 -37.23 -14.92 12.12
C LYS A 98 -36.82 -13.46 11.83
N GLY A 99 -36.57 -13.14 10.57
CA GLY A 99 -36.14 -11.80 10.12
C GLY A 99 -34.62 -11.58 10.05
N GLU A 100 -33.81 -12.59 10.39
CA GLU A 100 -32.35 -12.48 10.33
C GLU A 100 -31.85 -12.57 8.88
N ARG A 101 -31.34 -11.46 8.35
CA ARG A 101 -30.74 -11.43 7.01
C ARG A 101 -29.39 -12.15 7.05
N PRO A 102 -29.03 -12.93 6.02
CA PRO A 102 -27.70 -13.51 5.93
C PRO A 102 -26.66 -12.39 5.98
N THR A 103 -25.81 -12.41 6.99
CA THR A 103 -24.68 -11.48 7.10
C THR A 103 -23.74 -11.72 5.91
N LYS A 104 -23.52 -10.67 5.12
CA LYS A 104 -22.50 -10.67 4.08
C LYS A 104 -21.12 -10.94 4.71
N PRO A 105 -20.20 -11.62 4.01
CA PRO A 105 -18.83 -11.75 4.48
C PRO A 105 -18.24 -10.36 4.70
N THR A 106 -17.79 -10.09 5.93
CA THR A 106 -17.09 -8.85 6.29
C THR A 106 -15.60 -9.15 6.23
N HIS A 107 -14.91 -8.51 5.29
CA HIS A 107 -13.45 -8.61 5.19
C HIS A 107 -12.82 -7.65 6.20
N GLY A 108 -12.47 -8.17 7.38
CA GLY A 108 -11.68 -7.43 8.38
C GLY A 108 -10.19 -7.41 8.01
N PHE A 109 -9.48 -6.38 8.47
CA PHE A 109 -8.03 -6.24 8.28
C PHE A 109 -7.28 -7.51 8.72
N SER A 110 -6.43 -8.03 7.83
CA SER A 110 -5.46 -9.13 8.04
C SER A 110 -6.00 -10.51 8.46
N PHE A 111 -7.31 -10.67 8.66
CA PHE A 111 -7.97 -11.96 8.84
C PHE A 111 -9.17 -12.00 7.90
N ALA A 112 -9.07 -12.71 6.76
CA ALA A 112 -10.21 -12.80 5.86
C ALA A 112 -11.32 -13.64 6.49
N ILE A 113 -12.23 -12.98 7.23
CA ILE A 113 -13.46 -13.55 7.76
C ILE A 113 -14.41 -13.81 6.58
N SER A 114 -14.17 -14.91 5.87
CA SER A 114 -15.06 -15.42 4.84
C SER A 114 -16.29 -16.07 5.49
N SER A 115 -17.27 -15.27 5.91
CA SER A 115 -18.54 -15.77 6.43
C SER A 115 -19.41 -16.33 5.30
N THR A 116 -19.40 -17.65 5.13
CA THR A 116 -20.39 -18.33 4.29
C THR A 116 -21.58 -18.72 5.16
N THR A 117 -22.71 -18.02 5.00
CA THR A 117 -23.96 -18.35 5.70
C THR A 117 -24.75 -19.34 4.84
N LYS A 118 -24.90 -20.59 5.28
CA LYS A 118 -25.86 -21.54 4.67
C LYS A 118 -27.04 -21.72 5.61
N THR A 119 -28.25 -21.49 5.09
CA THR A 119 -29.50 -21.79 5.79
C THR A 119 -30.09 -23.06 5.20
N LYS A 120 -30.12 -24.14 5.96
CA LYS A 120 -30.80 -25.39 5.59
C LYS A 120 -31.59 -25.89 6.79
N HIS A 121 -32.88 -26.19 6.60
CA HIS A 121 -33.78 -26.69 7.66
C HIS A 121 -33.79 -25.86 8.96
N GLY A 122 -33.82 -24.53 8.87
CA GLY A 122 -33.91 -23.65 10.05
C GLY A 122 -32.61 -23.47 10.86
N ILE A 123 -31.47 -23.91 10.32
CA ILE A 123 -30.15 -23.75 10.94
C ILE A 123 -29.29 -22.78 10.12
N HIS A 124 -28.70 -21.78 10.76
CA HIS A 124 -27.66 -20.91 10.20
C HIS A 124 -26.28 -21.43 10.59
N SER A 125 -25.46 -21.72 9.60
CA SER A 125 -24.04 -22.00 9.79
C SER A 125 -23.21 -20.88 9.15
N SER A 126 -22.34 -20.25 9.93
CA SER A 126 -21.32 -19.30 9.45
C SER A 126 -19.93 -19.89 9.68
N SER A 127 -19.13 -20.03 8.62
CA SER A 127 -17.72 -20.38 8.73
C SER A 127 -16.88 -19.11 8.75
N ILE A 128 -15.85 -19.02 9.57
CA ILE A 128 -14.85 -17.94 9.58
C ILE A 128 -13.52 -18.60 9.30
N GLN A 129 -12.84 -18.20 8.23
CA GLN A 129 -11.49 -18.69 7.95
C GLN A 129 -10.46 -17.75 8.61
N LEU A 130 -9.66 -18.29 9.51
CA LEU A 130 -8.47 -17.67 10.08
C LEU A 130 -7.30 -18.03 9.15
N GLY A 131 -6.46 -17.07 8.76
CA GLY A 131 -5.45 -17.29 7.70
C GLY A 131 -5.97 -16.99 6.29
N GLY A 132 -6.62 -15.83 6.17
CA GLY A 132 -7.28 -15.39 4.96
C GLY A 132 -6.37 -15.26 3.74
N ARG A 133 -6.98 -15.38 2.55
CA ARG A 133 -6.34 -14.95 1.31
C ARG A 133 -5.94 -13.48 1.43
N THR A 134 -4.65 -13.21 1.32
CA THR A 134 -4.12 -11.85 1.31
C THR A 134 -3.87 -11.46 -0.12
N ASP A 135 -4.48 -10.37 -0.57
CA ASP A 135 -4.24 -9.84 -1.90
C ASP A 135 -2.81 -9.31 -1.96
N LEU A 136 -2.04 -9.74 -2.95
CA LEU A 136 -0.68 -9.25 -3.17
C LEU A 136 -0.65 -7.72 -3.33
N GLY A 137 -1.73 -7.12 -3.83
CA GLY A 137 -1.87 -5.67 -3.95
C GLY A 137 -1.71 -4.94 -2.61
N PHE A 138 -2.05 -5.56 -1.47
CA PHE A 138 -1.85 -4.96 -0.16
C PHE A 138 -0.39 -4.53 0.07
N PHE A 139 0.57 -5.35 -0.35
CA PHE A 139 1.99 -5.04 -0.24
C PHE A 139 2.40 -3.92 -1.21
N SER A 140 1.71 -3.80 -2.35
CA SER A 140 1.91 -2.72 -3.31
C SER A 140 1.59 -1.35 -2.72
N VAL A 141 0.59 -1.22 -1.83
CA VAL A 141 0.28 0.06 -1.16
C VAL A 141 1.42 0.51 -0.25
N LEU A 142 1.96 -0.43 0.53
CA LEU A 142 3.11 -0.16 1.39
C LEU A 142 4.36 0.14 0.55
N ALA A 143 4.52 -0.53 -0.59
CA ALA A 143 5.57 -0.22 -1.55
C ALA A 143 5.42 1.18 -2.17
N ILE A 144 4.21 1.63 -2.54
CA ILE A 144 3.96 3.01 -3.01
C ILE A 144 4.49 4.01 -2.00
N PHE A 145 4.14 3.83 -0.72
CA PHE A 145 4.55 4.78 0.31
C PHE A 145 6.08 4.89 0.43
N VAL A 146 6.79 3.75 0.46
CA VAL A 146 8.26 3.75 0.49
C VAL A 146 8.84 4.31 -0.81
N GLY A 147 8.27 3.94 -1.96
CA GLY A 147 8.62 4.45 -3.28
C GLY A 147 8.52 5.97 -3.37
N LEU A 148 7.46 6.57 -2.81
CA LEU A 148 7.28 8.02 -2.77
C LEU A 148 8.34 8.74 -1.94
N ILE A 149 8.76 8.16 -0.82
CA ILE A 149 9.85 8.69 0.01
C ILE A 149 11.17 8.64 -0.79
N VAL A 150 11.47 7.49 -1.38
CA VAL A 150 12.69 7.31 -2.20
C VAL A 150 12.67 8.25 -3.41
N ALA A 151 11.54 8.36 -4.10
CA ALA A 151 11.31 9.29 -5.20
C ALA A 151 11.58 10.75 -4.78
N THR A 152 11.08 11.16 -3.61
CA THR A 152 11.35 12.50 -3.06
C THR A 152 12.84 12.73 -2.86
N ILE A 153 13.56 11.77 -2.27
CA ILE A 153 15.01 11.87 -2.03
C ILE A 153 15.80 11.93 -3.35
N ARG A 154 15.42 11.11 -4.35
CA ARG A 154 16.12 11.03 -5.64
C ARG A 154 15.84 12.22 -6.55
N SER A 155 14.69 12.87 -6.42
CA SER A 155 14.30 14.02 -7.26
C SER A 155 15.29 15.20 -7.23
N LEU A 156 16.22 15.23 -6.27
CA LEU A 156 17.27 16.24 -6.15
C LEU A 156 18.42 16.11 -7.15
N ALA A 157 18.47 15.06 -7.98
CA ALA A 157 19.63 14.75 -8.80
C ALA A 157 20.06 15.94 -9.70
N PHE A 158 19.12 16.56 -10.42
CA PHE A 158 19.43 17.68 -11.31
C PHE A 158 19.82 18.96 -10.56
N ALA A 159 19.08 19.29 -9.50
CA ALA A 159 19.38 20.45 -8.67
C ALA A 159 20.77 20.34 -8.01
N SER A 160 21.15 19.13 -7.57
CA SER A 160 22.46 18.88 -6.95
C SER A 160 23.63 19.04 -7.93
N GLU A 161 23.43 18.78 -9.22
CA GLU A 161 24.46 19.01 -10.25
C GLU A 161 24.57 20.49 -10.62
N ASN A 162 23.49 21.27 -10.42
CA ASN A 162 23.52 22.73 -10.59
C ASN A 162 24.22 23.42 -9.41
N ASP A 163 24.15 22.84 -8.21
CA ASP A 163 24.67 23.37 -6.95
C ASP A 163 26.15 22.99 -6.77
N GLY A 164 27.05 23.69 -7.47
CA GLY A 164 28.50 23.47 -7.34
C GLY A 164 29.32 23.64 -8.62
N HIS A 165 28.67 23.84 -9.77
CA HIS A 165 29.36 24.18 -11.01
C HIS A 165 29.41 25.70 -11.20
N LEU A 166 30.62 26.23 -11.47
CA LEU A 166 30.78 27.52 -12.14
C LEU A 166 29.96 27.48 -13.43
N GLU A 167 29.34 28.62 -13.80
CA GLU A 167 28.42 28.70 -14.95
C GLU A 167 29.04 28.27 -16.29
N MET A 168 30.36 28.05 -16.34
CA MET A 168 31.06 27.35 -17.41
C MET A 168 31.85 26.18 -16.82
N THR A 169 31.38 24.96 -17.02
CA THR A 169 32.20 23.75 -16.82
C THR A 169 32.54 23.21 -18.20
N PHE A 170 33.83 23.00 -18.49
CA PHE A 170 34.28 22.44 -19.77
C PHE A 170 33.52 21.16 -20.11
N ALA A 171 33.01 21.10 -21.34
CA ALA A 171 32.08 20.09 -21.81
C ALA A 171 32.56 18.66 -21.52
N ARG A 172 31.65 17.82 -21.00
CA ARG A 172 31.80 16.37 -21.13
C ARG A 172 31.56 16.03 -22.60
N PRO A 173 32.28 15.05 -23.19
CA PRO A 173 32.14 14.68 -24.61
C PRO A 173 30.80 14.00 -24.96
N ALA A 174 29.80 14.01 -24.07
CA ALA A 174 28.54 13.30 -24.24
C ALA A 174 27.38 14.31 -24.24
N ALA A 175 26.41 14.10 -25.13
CA ALA A 175 25.20 14.92 -25.22
C ALA A 175 24.49 15.02 -23.86
N ARG A 176 24.09 16.24 -23.47
CA ARG A 176 23.41 16.52 -22.19
C ARG A 176 22.18 15.65 -21.97
N GLU A 177 21.38 15.42 -22.99
CA GLU A 177 20.15 14.63 -22.90
C GLU A 177 20.44 13.19 -22.50
N LEU A 178 21.49 12.58 -23.06
CA LEU A 178 21.89 11.21 -22.72
C LEU A 178 22.37 11.10 -21.28
N VAL A 179 23.07 12.12 -20.78
CA VAL A 179 23.49 12.18 -19.38
C VAL A 179 22.27 12.33 -18.46
N ALA A 180 21.36 13.24 -18.80
CA ALA A 180 20.13 13.49 -18.05
C ALA A 180 19.27 12.21 -17.95
N LEU A 181 19.04 11.56 -19.09
CA LEU A 181 18.29 10.30 -19.18
C LEU A 181 19.01 9.17 -18.43
N GLY A 182 20.34 9.14 -18.45
CA GLY A 182 21.13 8.16 -17.67
C GLY A 182 20.96 8.31 -16.16
N ILE A 183 20.88 9.55 -15.66
CA ILE A 183 20.57 9.85 -14.25
C ILE A 183 19.15 9.39 -13.93
N VAL A 184 18.16 9.81 -14.73
CA VAL A 184 16.75 9.43 -14.56
C VAL A 184 16.57 7.91 -14.55
N ALA A 185 17.19 7.20 -15.49
CA ALA A 185 17.13 5.74 -15.56
C ALA A 185 17.71 5.08 -14.30
N THR A 186 18.80 5.61 -13.77
CA THR A 186 19.41 5.10 -12.53
C THR A 186 18.49 5.32 -11.32
N ASP A 187 17.80 6.46 -11.28
CA ASP A 187 16.86 6.79 -10.21
C ASP A 187 15.60 5.93 -10.28
N PHE A 188 15.10 5.66 -11.49
CA PHE A 188 13.98 4.74 -11.71
C PHE A 188 14.30 3.34 -11.22
N LEU A 189 15.47 2.80 -11.60
CA LEU A 189 15.90 1.49 -11.14
C LEU A 189 16.05 1.44 -9.61
N THR A 190 16.49 2.54 -9.00
CA THR A 190 16.60 2.64 -7.54
C THR A 190 15.22 2.59 -6.88
N ILE A 191 14.26 3.36 -7.38
CA ILE A 191 12.87 3.38 -6.88
C ILE A 191 12.25 1.98 -7.00
N LEU A 192 12.32 1.38 -8.19
CA LEU A 192 11.81 0.03 -8.46
C LEU A 192 12.45 -1.04 -7.58
N ALA A 193 13.77 -0.98 -7.39
CA ALA A 193 14.47 -1.91 -6.52
C ALA A 193 14.01 -1.77 -5.05
N THR A 194 13.82 -0.54 -4.57
CA THR A 194 13.32 -0.31 -3.20
C THR A 194 11.89 -0.77 -3.01
N GLU A 195 11.02 -0.59 -4.00
CA GLU A 195 9.65 -1.10 -3.99
C GLU A 195 9.63 -2.63 -3.95
N ALA A 196 10.40 -3.28 -4.82
CA ALA A 196 10.51 -4.74 -4.85
C ALA A 196 11.01 -5.30 -3.50
N LEU A 197 12.04 -4.68 -2.91
CA LEU A 197 12.53 -5.06 -1.58
C LEU A 197 11.45 -4.86 -0.50
N THR A 198 10.67 -3.80 -0.60
CA THR A 198 9.59 -3.51 0.35
C THR A 198 8.47 -4.55 0.25
N ILE A 199 8.06 -4.94 -0.96
CA ILE A 199 7.08 -6.01 -1.19
C ILE A 199 7.61 -7.33 -0.60
N LEU A 200 8.85 -7.70 -0.91
CA LEU A 200 9.47 -8.92 -0.40
C LEU A 200 9.57 -8.91 1.13
N ALA A 201 9.97 -7.79 1.73
CA ALA A 201 10.01 -7.63 3.18
C ALA A 201 8.61 -7.73 3.80
N GLY A 202 7.59 -7.13 3.18
CA GLY A 202 6.21 -7.27 3.63
C GLY A 202 5.73 -8.71 3.63
N ILE A 203 5.99 -9.45 2.53
CA ILE A 203 5.66 -10.88 2.42
C ILE A 203 6.40 -11.71 3.47
N ALA A 204 7.71 -11.48 3.64
CA ALA A 204 8.51 -12.18 4.64
C ALA A 204 8.02 -11.89 6.07
N GLY A 205 7.72 -10.63 6.37
CA GLY A 205 7.16 -10.21 7.66
C GLY A 205 5.81 -10.86 7.94
N MET A 206 4.93 -10.91 6.94
CA MET A 206 3.64 -11.61 7.08
C MET A 206 3.84 -13.11 7.31
N ALA A 207 4.76 -13.74 6.58
CA ALA A 207 5.06 -15.17 6.69
C ALA A 207 5.54 -15.58 8.10
N MET A 208 6.09 -14.65 8.89
CA MET A 208 6.46 -14.91 10.29
C MET A 208 5.24 -15.12 11.21
N TYR A 209 4.08 -14.57 10.86
CA TYR A 209 2.87 -14.66 11.69
C TYR A 209 1.86 -15.66 11.13
N VAL A 210 1.66 -15.67 9.81
CA VAL A 210 0.65 -16.47 9.13
C VAL A 210 1.19 -16.91 7.78
N PHE A 211 0.95 -18.16 7.38
CA PHE A 211 1.33 -18.61 6.04
C PHE A 211 0.60 -17.76 4.97
N PRO A 212 1.31 -17.01 4.12
CA PRO A 212 0.69 -16.07 3.20
C PRO A 212 0.02 -16.84 2.06
N ASN A 213 -1.30 -16.98 2.11
CA ASN A 213 -2.07 -17.44 0.96
C ASN A 213 -2.26 -16.26 0.00
N LEU A 214 -1.24 -16.00 -0.81
CA LEU A 214 -1.24 -14.89 -1.77
C LEU A 214 -2.28 -15.17 -2.85
N ALA A 215 -3.31 -14.33 -2.91
CA ALA A 215 -4.29 -14.35 -3.97
C ALA A 215 -3.93 -13.31 -5.02
N ILE A 216 -3.95 -13.71 -6.29
CA ILE A 216 -3.91 -12.79 -7.43
C ILE A 216 -5.35 -12.50 -7.82
N SER A 217 -5.75 -11.25 -7.65
CA SER A 217 -7.02 -10.67 -8.04
C SER A 217 -6.84 -9.88 -9.34
N PRO A 218 -7.89 -9.66 -10.15
CA PRO A 218 -7.81 -8.74 -11.29
C PRO A 218 -7.30 -7.34 -10.90
N TYR A 219 -7.59 -6.90 -9.68
CA TYR A 219 -7.13 -5.62 -9.14
C TYR A 219 -5.65 -5.62 -8.72
N THR A 220 -5.04 -6.80 -8.54
CA THR A 220 -3.63 -6.93 -8.14
C THR A 220 -2.70 -6.35 -9.22
N VAL A 221 -3.01 -6.57 -10.50
CA VAL A 221 -2.21 -6.05 -11.61
C VAL A 221 -2.24 -4.52 -11.63
N ALA A 222 -3.42 -3.92 -11.47
CA ALA A 222 -3.57 -2.47 -11.39
C ALA A 222 -2.83 -1.90 -10.17
N ALA A 223 -2.89 -2.59 -9.02
CA ALA A 223 -2.15 -2.18 -7.82
C ALA A 223 -0.62 -2.25 -7.99
N LEU A 224 -0.11 -3.27 -8.68
CA LEU A 224 1.32 -3.38 -9.00
C LEU A 224 1.76 -2.31 -10.00
N LEU A 225 0.95 -2.05 -11.04
CA LEU A 225 1.24 -0.97 -12.00
C LEU A 225 1.21 0.39 -11.33
N ALA A 226 0.25 0.65 -10.45
CA ALA A 226 0.22 1.88 -9.67
C ALA A 226 1.42 2.02 -8.74
N ALA A 227 1.86 0.90 -8.14
CA ALA A 227 3.03 0.89 -7.28
C ALA A 227 4.30 1.32 -7.98
N VAL A 228 4.40 1.07 -9.27
CA VAL A 228 5.49 1.54 -10.10
C VAL A 228 5.26 2.97 -10.60
N LEU A 229 4.08 3.23 -11.19
CA LEU A 229 3.84 4.46 -11.93
C LEU A 229 3.68 5.69 -11.03
N ILE A 230 3.04 5.56 -9.87
CA ILE A 230 2.76 6.70 -8.99
C ILE A 230 4.07 7.27 -8.41
N PRO A 231 4.98 6.46 -7.83
CA PRO A 231 6.27 6.95 -7.36
C PRO A 231 7.14 7.54 -8.48
N ILE A 232 7.12 6.93 -9.67
CA ILE A 232 7.84 7.46 -10.84
C ILE A 232 7.29 8.82 -11.27
N ALA A 233 5.97 8.98 -11.36
CA ALA A 233 5.34 10.25 -11.72
C ALA A 233 5.58 11.32 -10.66
N TRP A 234 5.54 10.95 -9.37
CA TRP A 234 5.89 11.84 -8.27
C TRP A 234 7.34 12.29 -8.35
N TYR A 235 8.28 11.36 -8.55
CA TYR A 235 9.68 11.66 -8.80
C TYR A 235 9.84 12.64 -9.97
N ALA A 236 9.17 12.37 -11.10
CA ALA A 236 9.29 13.17 -12.30
C ALA A 236 8.78 14.60 -12.08
N MET A 237 7.64 14.76 -11.40
CA MET A 237 7.08 16.05 -11.04
C MET A 237 8.05 16.86 -10.17
N LEU A 238 8.60 16.25 -9.12
CA LEU A 238 9.56 16.91 -8.23
C LEU A 238 10.88 17.23 -8.91
N LEU A 239 11.36 16.32 -9.76
CA LEU A 239 12.55 16.54 -10.57
C LEU A 239 12.34 17.73 -11.50
N CYS A 240 11.19 17.81 -12.18
CA CYS A 240 10.83 18.95 -13.02
C CYS A 240 10.76 20.25 -12.22
N ALA A 241 10.09 20.25 -11.06
CA ALA A 241 9.95 21.44 -10.23
C ALA A 241 11.31 21.96 -9.71
N THR A 242 12.30 21.08 -9.55
CA THR A 242 13.62 21.42 -9.00
C THR A 242 14.72 21.52 -10.06
N ALA A 243 14.48 21.11 -11.31
CA ALA A 243 15.49 20.95 -12.36
C ALA A 243 16.33 22.20 -12.65
N SER A 244 15.75 23.39 -12.51
CA SER A 244 16.40 24.68 -12.79
C SER A 244 16.88 25.42 -11.54
N MET A 245 16.68 24.85 -10.35
CA MET A 245 17.00 25.51 -9.09
C MET A 245 18.47 25.30 -8.71
N LYS A 246 19.09 26.32 -8.10
CA LYS A 246 20.46 26.26 -7.56
C LYS A 246 20.51 26.03 -6.04
N ARG A 247 19.74 26.77 -5.21
CA ARG A 247 19.88 26.73 -3.73
C ARG A 247 18.58 26.60 -2.92
N SER A 248 17.42 26.51 -3.58
CA SER A 248 16.11 26.48 -2.90
C SER A 248 15.31 25.20 -3.12
N TYR A 249 15.94 24.16 -3.70
CA TYR A 249 15.27 22.89 -3.98
C TYR A 249 14.76 22.18 -2.71
N GLY A 250 15.45 22.34 -1.58
CA GLY A 250 15.04 21.74 -0.30
C GLY A 250 13.70 22.27 0.20
N VAL A 251 13.41 23.57 0.00
CA VAL A 251 12.11 24.17 0.38
C VAL A 251 10.99 23.62 -0.49
N VAL A 252 11.23 23.47 -1.80
CA VAL A 252 10.24 22.91 -2.73
C VAL A 252 9.88 21.47 -2.35
N LEU A 253 10.88 20.64 -2.05
CA LEU A 253 10.62 19.26 -1.61
C LEU A 253 9.91 19.19 -0.26
N GLY A 254 10.29 20.05 0.69
CA GLY A 254 9.66 20.10 2.00
C GLY A 254 8.18 20.52 1.92
N LEU A 255 7.84 21.45 1.03
CA LEU A 255 6.47 21.91 0.82
C LEU A 255 5.65 20.99 -0.09
N ALA A 256 6.28 20.16 -0.92
CA ALA A 256 5.58 19.28 -1.84
C ALA A 256 4.59 18.34 -1.14
N TRP A 257 4.99 17.75 -0.01
CA TRP A 257 4.13 16.84 0.75
C TRP A 257 2.91 17.54 1.37
N PRO A 258 3.06 18.64 2.16
CA PRO A 258 1.92 19.41 2.66
C PRO A 258 0.98 19.90 1.56
N ILE A 259 1.51 20.35 0.42
CA ILE A 259 0.70 20.81 -0.71
C ILE A 259 -0.10 19.64 -1.30
N ALA A 260 0.57 18.54 -1.65
CA ALA A 260 -0.08 17.40 -2.27
C ALA A 260 -1.13 16.74 -1.35
N LEU A 261 -0.86 16.67 -0.03
CA LEU A 261 -1.83 16.16 0.95
C LEU A 261 -2.94 17.17 1.28
N GLY A 262 -2.66 18.47 1.20
CA GLY A 262 -3.63 19.54 1.51
C GLY A 262 -4.64 19.79 0.39
N LEU A 263 -4.23 19.63 -0.88
CA LEU A 263 -5.07 19.85 -2.06
C LEU A 263 -6.41 19.08 -2.02
N PRO A 264 -6.44 17.76 -1.69
CA PRO A 264 -7.68 17.03 -1.49
C PRO A 264 -8.61 17.65 -0.45
N GLY A 265 -8.03 18.11 0.68
CA GLY A 265 -8.78 18.77 1.74
C GLY A 265 -9.47 20.03 1.22
N PHE A 266 -8.74 20.89 0.52
CA PHE A 266 -9.29 22.12 -0.05
C PHE A 266 -10.33 21.88 -1.16
N ALA A 267 -10.14 20.86 -1.99
CA ALA A 267 -11.09 20.49 -3.02
C ALA A 267 -12.42 19.95 -2.47
N SER A 268 -12.39 19.38 -1.25
CA SER A 268 -13.58 18.85 -0.57
C SER A 268 -14.43 19.91 0.13
N ILE A 269 -13.95 21.16 0.24
CA ILE A 269 -14.66 22.24 0.93
C ILE A 269 -15.91 22.61 0.15
N GLN A 270 -17.09 22.38 0.75
CA GLN A 270 -18.36 22.89 0.24
C GLN A 270 -18.66 24.23 0.93
N SER A 271 -18.56 25.34 0.20
CA SER A 271 -18.85 26.66 0.74
C SER A 271 -19.65 27.53 -0.23
N SER A 272 -20.51 28.39 0.32
CA SER A 272 -21.23 29.43 -0.41
C SER A 272 -20.38 30.68 -0.68
N LEU A 273 -19.27 30.87 0.06
CA LEU A 273 -18.42 32.06 -0.05
C LEU A 273 -17.62 32.06 -1.38
N PRO A 274 -17.61 33.18 -2.14
CA PRO A 274 -16.95 33.25 -3.45
C PRO A 274 -15.46 32.88 -3.42
N LEU A 275 -14.72 33.36 -2.41
CA LEU A 275 -13.28 33.10 -2.27
C LEU A 275 -12.98 31.61 -2.05
N LEU A 276 -13.79 30.92 -1.25
CA LEU A 276 -13.63 29.48 -1.01
C LEU A 276 -14.00 28.66 -2.24
N LYS A 277 -14.99 29.08 -3.04
CA LYS A 277 -15.29 28.44 -4.33
C LYS A 277 -14.13 28.56 -5.32
N MET A 278 -13.49 29.72 -5.37
CA MET A 278 -12.29 29.91 -6.22
C MET A 278 -11.17 28.98 -5.76
N LEU A 279 -10.91 28.91 -4.46
CA LEU A 279 -9.89 28.03 -3.89
C LEU A 279 -10.19 26.55 -4.12
N GLN A 280 -11.45 26.15 -4.00
CA GLN A 280 -11.92 24.80 -4.33
C GLN A 280 -11.69 24.48 -5.82
N ALA A 281 -12.02 25.40 -6.72
CA ALA A 281 -11.84 25.23 -8.17
C ALA A 281 -10.35 25.12 -8.55
N LEU A 282 -9.50 25.98 -7.99
CA LEU A 282 -8.04 25.91 -8.19
C LEU A 282 -7.47 24.61 -7.65
N SER A 283 -7.86 24.21 -6.45
CA SER A 283 -7.40 22.95 -5.85
C SER A 283 -7.84 21.76 -6.69
N SER A 284 -9.08 21.78 -7.18
CA SER A 284 -9.61 20.75 -8.09
C SER A 284 -8.84 20.66 -9.39
N MET A 285 -8.45 21.80 -9.97
CA MET A 285 -7.60 21.83 -11.16
C MET A 285 -6.21 21.27 -10.87
N LEU A 286 -5.57 21.69 -9.78
CA LEU A 286 -4.23 21.25 -9.40
C LEU A 286 -4.16 19.74 -9.08
N MET A 287 -5.22 19.16 -8.52
CA MET A 287 -5.28 17.72 -8.28
C MET A 287 -5.16 16.86 -9.55
N HIS A 288 -5.48 17.40 -10.74
CA HIS A 288 -5.30 16.68 -12.00
C HIS A 288 -3.84 16.53 -12.42
N ILE A 289 -3.00 17.39 -11.87
CA ILE A 289 -1.58 17.50 -12.18
C ILE A 289 -0.76 16.73 -11.13
N ASP A 290 -1.33 16.53 -9.93
CA ASP A 290 -0.73 15.77 -8.83
C ASP A 290 -0.85 14.25 -9.03
N PRO A 291 0.26 13.51 -9.16
CA PRO A 291 0.24 12.04 -9.24
C PRO A 291 -0.39 11.35 -8.03
N LEU A 292 -0.32 11.93 -6.83
CA LEU A 292 -0.86 11.32 -5.61
C LEU A 292 -2.39 11.26 -5.62
N TRP A 293 -3.05 12.18 -6.32
CA TRP A 293 -4.50 12.16 -6.48
C TRP A 293 -5.03 10.86 -7.10
N TYR A 294 -4.20 10.18 -7.89
CA TYR A 294 -4.54 8.93 -8.55
C TYR A 294 -4.40 7.70 -7.66
N MET A 295 -3.80 7.81 -6.46
CA MET A 295 -3.72 6.70 -5.50
C MET A 295 -5.10 6.19 -5.07
N GLN A 296 -6.11 7.06 -5.02
CA GLN A 296 -7.48 6.69 -4.64
C GLN A 296 -8.11 5.67 -5.61
N ALA A 297 -7.74 5.71 -6.89
CA ALA A 297 -8.25 4.79 -7.90
C ALA A 297 -7.73 3.34 -7.72
N VAL A 298 -6.75 3.17 -6.84
CA VAL A 298 -6.05 1.92 -6.55
C VAL A 298 -6.47 1.36 -5.19
N SER A 299 -7.38 2.03 -4.46
CA SER A 299 -7.83 1.60 -3.13
C SER A 299 -8.31 0.15 -3.13
N ILE A 300 -7.52 -0.69 -2.46
CA ILE A 300 -7.67 -2.13 -2.45
C ILE A 300 -8.67 -2.48 -1.36
N ASN A 301 -9.74 -3.17 -1.75
CA ASN A 301 -10.81 -3.69 -0.91
C ASN A 301 -11.90 -2.68 -0.54
N SER A 302 -12.87 -2.54 -1.44
CA SER A 302 -14.16 -3.21 -1.24
C SER A 302 -15.12 -2.81 -2.35
N LYS A 303 -15.93 -3.76 -2.81
CA LYS A 303 -17.12 -3.46 -3.64
C LYS A 303 -18.05 -2.41 -3.00
N GLU A 304 -17.86 -2.07 -1.73
CA GLU A 304 -18.63 -1.07 -0.99
C GLU A 304 -17.87 0.28 -0.81
N SER A 305 -16.55 0.33 -0.63
CA SER A 305 -15.82 1.64 -0.54
C SER A 305 -15.39 2.22 -1.88
N ILE A 306 -15.31 1.40 -2.93
CA ILE A 306 -15.03 1.89 -4.29
C ILE A 306 -16.19 2.77 -4.79
N ASN A 307 -17.44 2.50 -4.37
CA ASN A 307 -18.59 3.29 -4.81
C ASN A 307 -18.77 4.62 -4.06
N ASP A 308 -18.22 4.79 -2.85
CA ASP A 308 -18.43 6.02 -2.07
C ASP A 308 -17.30 7.05 -2.20
N LEU A 309 -16.08 6.65 -2.58
CA LEU A 309 -14.97 7.58 -2.84
C LEU A 309 -14.60 7.71 -4.33
N ALA A 310 -14.83 6.69 -5.16
CA ALA A 310 -14.67 6.82 -6.62
C ALA A 310 -15.87 7.50 -7.31
N SER A 311 -16.98 7.71 -6.59
CA SER A 311 -18.17 8.42 -7.09
C SER A 311 -17.97 9.91 -7.33
N VAL A 312 -16.88 10.51 -6.81
CA VAL A 312 -16.66 11.94 -7.00
C VAL A 312 -16.37 12.27 -8.46
N TRP A 313 -15.77 11.35 -9.25
CA TRP A 313 -15.42 11.61 -10.66
C TRP A 313 -15.54 10.42 -11.65
N ASN A 314 -15.97 9.23 -11.21
CA ASN A 314 -16.30 8.09 -12.09
C ASN A 314 -15.22 7.76 -13.15
N ARG A 315 -13.93 7.84 -12.79
CA ARG A 315 -12.82 7.45 -13.68
C ARG A 315 -12.51 5.96 -13.54
N SER A 316 -12.34 5.28 -14.66
CA SER A 316 -11.84 3.91 -14.67
C SER A 316 -10.38 3.87 -14.16
N THR A 317 -10.02 2.78 -13.48
CA THR A 317 -8.64 2.55 -12.99
C THR A 317 -7.62 2.63 -14.12
N ASP A 318 -7.97 2.17 -15.33
CA ASP A 318 -7.09 2.21 -16.49
C ASP A 318 -6.80 3.64 -16.95
N ALA A 319 -7.82 4.51 -16.97
CA ALA A 319 -7.65 5.91 -17.32
C ALA A 319 -6.80 6.65 -16.28
N ALA A 320 -6.92 6.28 -15.01
CA ALA A 320 -6.08 6.80 -13.94
C ALA A 320 -4.60 6.41 -14.15
N LEU A 321 -4.32 5.13 -14.38
CA LEU A 321 -2.96 4.64 -14.63
C LEU A 321 -2.33 5.28 -15.88
N LEU A 322 -3.11 5.41 -16.96
CA LEU A 322 -2.67 6.07 -18.18
C LEU A 322 -2.35 7.55 -17.94
N SER A 323 -3.17 8.26 -17.15
CA SER A 323 -2.92 9.66 -16.78
C SER A 323 -1.59 9.80 -16.03
N VAL A 324 -1.34 8.93 -15.04
CA VAL A 324 -0.09 8.93 -14.27
C VAL A 324 1.12 8.65 -15.17
N ALA A 325 1.01 7.71 -16.10
CA ALA A 325 2.07 7.41 -17.06
C ALA A 325 2.37 8.61 -17.98
N ILE A 326 1.34 9.30 -18.48
CA ILE A 326 1.49 10.52 -19.29
C ILE A 326 2.17 11.62 -18.47
N LEU A 327 1.72 11.86 -17.23
CA LEU A 327 2.32 12.84 -16.33
C LEU A 327 3.80 12.55 -16.10
N ALA A 328 4.18 11.29 -15.86
CA ALA A 328 5.59 10.91 -15.72
C ALA A 328 6.42 11.30 -16.95
N VAL A 329 5.95 10.96 -18.16
CA VAL A 329 6.67 11.28 -19.41
C VAL A 329 6.78 12.80 -19.61
N VAL A 330 5.68 13.53 -19.44
CA VAL A 330 5.64 14.99 -19.63
C VAL A 330 6.58 15.68 -18.64
N TYR A 331 6.56 15.30 -17.36
CA TYR A 331 7.44 15.91 -16.36
C TYR A 331 8.91 15.57 -16.56
N ILE A 332 9.25 14.34 -16.96
CA ILE A 332 10.65 14.01 -17.30
C ILE A 332 11.11 14.84 -18.48
N GLY A 333 10.30 14.93 -19.55
CA GLY A 333 10.63 15.73 -20.73
C GLY A 333 10.85 17.19 -20.36
N ALA A 334 9.95 17.78 -19.57
CA ALA A 334 10.08 19.13 -19.07
C ALA A 334 11.32 19.30 -18.18
N ALA A 335 11.62 18.35 -17.28
CA ALA A 335 12.80 18.37 -16.43
C ALA A 335 14.10 18.36 -17.24
N VAL A 336 14.20 17.49 -18.25
CA VAL A 336 15.38 17.39 -19.12
C VAL A 336 15.58 18.66 -19.94
N LEU A 337 14.50 19.27 -20.44
CA LEU A 337 14.56 20.54 -21.18
C LEU A 337 14.92 21.73 -20.27
N GLN A 338 14.43 21.74 -19.03
CA GLN A 338 14.71 22.79 -18.05
C GLN A 338 16.09 22.64 -17.40
N TRP A 339 16.70 21.46 -17.45
CA TRP A 339 17.99 21.21 -16.83
C TRP A 339 19.10 21.94 -17.58
N ARG A 340 19.52 23.07 -17.01
CA ARG A 340 20.54 23.97 -17.57
C ARG A 340 21.93 23.56 -17.10
N ARG A 341 22.46 22.47 -17.65
CA ARG A 341 23.91 22.33 -17.71
C ARG A 341 24.41 23.18 -18.88
N VAL A 342 25.24 24.18 -18.60
CA VAL A 342 25.83 25.03 -19.65
C VAL A 342 26.80 24.17 -20.45
N GLU A 343 26.47 23.94 -21.72
CA GLU A 343 27.42 23.48 -22.73
C GLU A 343 28.03 24.74 -23.34
N ALA A 344 29.34 24.91 -23.21
CA ALA A 344 30.13 25.87 -23.97
C ALA A 344 31.05 25.06 -24.89
#